data_AF-E5Y5M4-F1
#
_entry.id   AF-E5Y5M4-F1
#
_cell.length_a   1.000
_cell.length_b   1.000
_cell.length_c   1.000
_cell.angle_alpha   90.00
_cell.angle_beta   90.00
_cell.angle_gamma   90.00
#
_symmetry.space_group_name_H-M   'P 1'
#
loop_
_entity.id
_entity.type
_entity.pdbx_description
1 polymer ?
#
loop_
_entity_poly.entity_id
_entity_poly.type
_entity_poly.pdbx_seq_one_letter_code
_entity_poly.pdbx_strand_id
1 'polypeptide(L)'
;MWNAETAQFLHDWYATPEGTYAITQENRLFQHLISQWPRRGHTLLDIGCGAGIFLEMLWHYGFDVTGLDTGTDLLDMARERLGNRAEFQLGRPEHLPFDDEEFDYAALLTVLEYVDNPEDVLREAIRVSHRGVIIGFMNSFSLYQIQRRLHRPTLEYRHRRHNLNFWSLARMVRRIRPKATLSFRSVLLGPPNTWKKEGLWGKINSLQTPLPIGAYLGLCIDTMPRVPLTPLLLRAKEKAFKVYTGLQPEASREGAPSRP
;
A
#
# COMPACT_ATOMS: atom_id res chain seq x y z
N MET A 1 -6.99 -0.08 18.37
CA MET A 1 -5.54 -0.06 18.13
C MET A 1 -5.26 -1.20 17.16
N TRP A 2 -4.37 -1.03 16.18
CA TRP A 2 -4.02 -2.14 15.28
C TRP A 2 -3.36 -3.27 16.09
N ASN A 3 -3.79 -4.50 15.86
CA ASN A 3 -3.36 -5.70 16.57
C ASN A 3 -3.51 -6.94 15.66
N ALA A 4 -3.14 -8.12 16.17
CA ALA A 4 -3.23 -9.38 15.44
C ALA A 4 -4.65 -9.69 14.91
N GLU A 5 -5.71 -9.41 15.69
CA GLU A 5 -7.10 -9.62 15.26
C GLU A 5 -7.45 -8.75 14.04
N THR A 6 -7.09 -7.47 14.06
CA THR A 6 -7.31 -6.58 12.91
C THR A 6 -6.48 -6.97 11.69
N ALA A 7 -5.27 -7.51 11.89
CA ALA A 7 -4.45 -8.02 10.81
C ALA A 7 -5.06 -9.28 10.18
N GLN A 8 -5.61 -10.19 11.00
CA GLN A 8 -6.33 -11.36 10.51
C GLN A 8 -7.59 -10.97 9.74
N PHE A 9 -8.37 -10.02 10.26
CA PHE A 9 -9.53 -9.50 9.55
C PHE A 9 -9.16 -8.92 8.18
N LEU A 10 -8.09 -8.12 8.11
CA LEU A 10 -7.61 -7.55 6.85
C LEU A 10 -7.16 -8.64 5.87
N HIS A 11 -6.45 -9.65 6.38
CA HIS A 11 -6.05 -10.82 5.61
C HIS A 11 -7.26 -11.55 5.01
N ASP A 12 -8.27 -11.81 5.83
CA ASP A 12 -9.52 -12.47 5.40
C ASP A 12 -10.28 -11.64 4.37
N TRP A 13 -10.31 -10.31 4.55
CA TRP A 13 -10.88 -9.40 3.56
C TRP A 13 -10.15 -9.50 2.22
N TYR A 14 -8.81 -9.45 2.21
CA TYR A 14 -8.05 -9.56 0.96
C TYR A 14 -8.15 -10.95 0.31
N ALA A 15 -8.49 -11.99 1.07
CA ALA A 15 -8.79 -13.32 0.52
C ALA A 15 -10.14 -13.41 -0.21
N THR A 16 -11.06 -12.45 0.00
CA THR A 16 -12.31 -12.37 -0.77
C THR A 16 -12.04 -11.99 -2.24
N PRO A 17 -12.94 -12.33 -3.19
CA PRO A 17 -12.79 -11.91 -4.59
C PRO A 17 -12.64 -10.40 -4.77
N GLU A 18 -13.44 -9.62 -4.03
CA GLU A 18 -13.41 -8.15 -4.04
C GLU A 18 -12.11 -7.61 -3.46
N GLY A 19 -11.65 -8.15 -2.34
CA GLY A 19 -10.39 -7.77 -1.71
C GLY A 19 -9.18 -8.11 -2.56
N THR A 20 -9.14 -9.33 -3.13
CA THR A 20 -8.08 -9.77 -4.06
C THR A 20 -8.03 -8.87 -5.30
N TYR A 21 -9.18 -8.47 -5.84
CA TYR A 21 -9.22 -7.54 -6.96
C TYR A 21 -8.71 -6.15 -6.55
N ALA A 22 -9.12 -5.64 -5.39
CA ALA A 22 -8.71 -4.34 -4.87
C ALA A 22 -7.18 -4.27 -4.68
N ILE A 23 -6.60 -5.21 -3.91
CA ILE A 23 -5.15 -5.25 -3.66
C ILE A 23 -4.35 -5.43 -4.97
N THR A 24 -4.91 -6.15 -5.95
CA THR A 24 -4.30 -6.25 -7.28
C THR A 24 -4.25 -4.90 -7.99
N GLN A 25 -5.31 -4.09 -7.92
CA GLN A 25 -5.30 -2.75 -8.52
C GLN A 25 -4.41 -1.78 -7.74
N GLU A 26 -4.38 -1.87 -6.41
CA GLU A 26 -3.46 -1.10 -5.55
C GLU A 26 -1.99 -1.40 -5.92
N ASN A 27 -1.63 -2.69 -6.00
CA ASN A 27 -0.31 -3.14 -6.43
C ASN A 27 0.06 -2.60 -7.84
N ARG A 28 -0.85 -2.71 -8.81
CA ARG A 28 -0.63 -2.13 -10.15
C ARG A 28 -0.45 -0.62 -10.14
N LEU A 29 -1.16 0.07 -9.27
CA LEU A 29 -1.06 1.52 -9.11
C LEU A 29 0.34 1.90 -8.59
N PHE A 30 0.81 1.22 -7.54
CA PHE A 30 2.15 1.43 -7.00
C PHE A 30 3.20 1.14 -8.05
N GLN A 31 3.15 -0.03 -8.69
CA GLN A 31 4.11 -0.40 -9.72
C GLN A 31 4.23 0.67 -10.82
N HIS A 32 3.11 1.29 -11.22
CA HIS A 32 3.11 2.38 -12.19
C HIS A 32 3.77 3.65 -11.64
N LEU A 33 3.38 4.08 -10.44
CA LEU A 33 3.89 5.31 -9.81
C LEU A 33 5.39 5.26 -9.53
N ILE A 34 5.91 4.09 -9.12
CA ILE A 34 7.33 3.87 -8.81
C ILE A 34 8.07 3.14 -9.95
N SER A 35 7.53 3.19 -11.18
CA SER A 35 8.12 2.52 -12.34
C SER A 35 9.51 3.05 -12.72
N GLN A 36 9.79 4.31 -12.38
CA GLN A 36 11.06 4.98 -12.69
C GLN A 36 12.09 4.89 -11.57
N TRP A 37 11.72 4.35 -10.40
CA TRP A 37 12.64 4.21 -9.28
C TRP A 37 13.62 3.05 -9.53
N PRO A 38 14.94 3.29 -9.44
CA PRO A 38 15.91 2.23 -9.21
C PRO A 38 15.51 1.34 -8.03
N ARG A 39 15.63 0.02 -8.18
CA ARG A 39 15.14 -0.94 -7.17
C ARG A 39 16.23 -1.83 -6.61
N ARG A 40 16.96 -2.52 -7.49
CA ARG A 40 18.03 -3.43 -7.07
C ARG A 40 19.14 -2.67 -6.36
N GLY A 41 19.53 -3.16 -5.19
CA GLY A 41 20.54 -2.53 -4.35
C GLY A 41 20.12 -1.17 -3.79
N HIS A 42 18.82 -0.86 -3.79
CA HIS A 42 18.28 0.35 -3.19
C HIS A 42 17.38 -0.03 -2.03
N THR A 43 17.53 0.69 -0.93
CA THR A 43 16.84 0.42 0.33
C THR A 43 15.47 1.08 0.36
N LEU A 44 14.47 0.41 0.96
CA LEU A 44 13.14 0.97 1.13
C LEU A 44 12.60 0.67 2.53
N LEU A 45 12.21 1.72 3.25
CA LEU A 45 11.54 1.63 4.55
C LEU A 45 10.01 1.66 4.39
N ASP A 46 9.31 0.62 4.82
CA ASP A 46 7.84 0.63 4.95
C ASP A 46 7.45 1.04 6.39
N ILE A 47 6.89 2.24 6.52
CA ILE A 47 6.57 2.86 7.81
C ILE A 47 5.13 2.50 8.17
N GLY A 48 4.95 1.67 9.20
CA GLY A 48 3.67 1.05 9.56
C GLY A 48 3.38 -0.19 8.71
N CYS A 49 4.36 -1.09 8.60
CA CYS A 49 4.31 -2.25 7.69
C CYS A 49 3.27 -3.31 8.09
N GLY A 50 2.71 -3.25 9.30
CA GLY A 50 1.75 -4.22 9.82
C GLY A 50 2.25 -5.66 9.72
N ALA A 51 1.40 -6.57 9.26
CA ALA A 51 1.74 -7.98 9.04
C ALA A 51 2.54 -8.24 7.73
N GLY A 52 3.12 -7.20 7.13
CA GLY A 52 4.05 -7.31 6.00
C GLY A 52 3.42 -7.58 4.62
N ILE A 53 2.11 -7.36 4.44
CA ILE A 53 1.42 -7.61 3.16
C ILE A 53 2.01 -6.78 2.02
N PHE A 54 2.13 -5.46 2.23
CA PHE A 54 2.73 -4.58 1.22
C PHE A 54 4.25 -4.67 1.19
N LEU A 55 4.90 -4.93 2.33
CA LEU A 55 6.34 -5.15 2.42
C LEU A 55 6.80 -6.31 1.51
N GLU A 56 6.06 -7.42 1.49
CA GLU A 56 6.34 -8.56 0.59
C GLU A 56 6.23 -8.18 -0.88
N MET A 57 5.23 -7.36 -1.24
CA MET A 57 5.09 -6.82 -2.59
C MET A 57 6.30 -5.94 -2.98
N LEU A 58 6.74 -5.05 -2.08
CA LEU A 58 7.88 -4.17 -2.30
C LEU A 58 9.19 -4.97 -2.46
N TRP A 59 9.38 -6.03 -1.66
CA TRP A 59 10.48 -6.97 -1.85
C TRP A 59 10.44 -7.64 -3.23
N HIS A 60 9.27 -8.09 -3.68
CA HIS A 60 9.09 -8.68 -5.01
C HIS A 60 9.34 -7.70 -6.16
N TYR A 61 9.23 -6.39 -5.93
CA TYR A 61 9.64 -5.38 -6.90
C TYR A 61 11.15 -5.23 -7.01
N GLY A 62 11.91 -5.76 -6.04
CA GLY A 62 13.37 -5.85 -6.05
C GLY A 62 14.08 -4.82 -5.17
N PHE A 63 13.39 -4.23 -4.18
CA PHE A 63 14.01 -3.39 -3.15
C PHE A 63 14.58 -4.23 -2.01
N ASP A 64 15.58 -3.69 -1.33
CA ASP A 64 16.05 -4.19 -0.04
C ASP A 64 15.19 -3.55 1.06
N VAL A 65 14.24 -4.32 1.60
CA VAL A 65 13.14 -3.75 2.38
C VAL A 65 13.35 -3.87 3.89
N THR A 66 13.01 -2.80 4.60
CA THR A 66 12.92 -2.75 6.06
C THR A 66 11.50 -2.37 6.45
N GLY A 67 10.89 -3.09 7.38
CA GLY A 67 9.57 -2.79 7.92
C GLY A 67 9.66 -2.18 9.32
N LEU A 68 8.93 -1.11 9.57
CA LEU A 68 8.75 -0.56 10.91
C LEU A 68 7.29 -0.58 11.32
N ASP A 69 6.99 -1.03 12.55
CA ASP A 69 5.64 -0.92 13.13
C ASP A 69 5.73 -0.73 14.64
N THR A 70 4.61 -0.28 15.24
CA THR A 70 4.45 -0.13 16.69
C THR A 70 4.00 -1.41 17.39
N GLY A 71 3.38 -2.34 16.66
CA GLY A 71 2.85 -3.59 17.22
C GLY A 71 3.86 -4.73 17.13
N THR A 72 4.30 -5.25 18.28
CA THR A 72 5.20 -6.43 18.35
C THR A 72 4.61 -7.64 17.64
N ASP A 73 3.33 -7.94 17.90
CA ASP A 73 2.63 -9.08 17.31
C ASP A 73 2.55 -8.97 15.78
N LEU A 74 2.40 -7.74 15.26
CA LEU A 74 2.36 -7.48 13.82
C LEU A 74 3.73 -7.74 13.18
N LEU A 75 4.81 -7.30 13.84
CA LEU A 75 6.18 -7.57 13.37
C LEU A 75 6.50 -9.05 13.41
N ASP A 76 6.00 -9.80 14.39
CA ASP A 76 6.19 -11.25 14.44
C ASP A 76 5.48 -11.95 13.27
N MET A 77 4.23 -11.57 12.98
CA MET A 77 3.53 -12.05 11.77
C MET A 77 4.27 -11.68 10.48
N ALA A 78 4.84 -10.47 10.41
CA ALA A 78 5.60 -10.02 9.25
C ALA A 78 6.92 -10.80 9.08
N ARG A 79 7.59 -11.14 10.20
CA ARG A 79 8.77 -12.01 10.22
C ARG A 79 8.44 -13.43 9.75
N GLU A 80 7.31 -13.99 10.18
CA GLU A 80 6.84 -15.29 9.69
C GLU A 80 6.60 -15.27 8.18
N ARG A 81 6.00 -14.18 7.67
CA ARG A 81 5.74 -14.00 6.24
C ARG A 81 7.01 -13.84 5.42
N LEU A 82 7.90 -12.92 5.77
CA LEU A 82 9.06 -12.58 4.94
C LEU A 82 10.32 -13.37 5.29
N GLY A 83 10.46 -13.88 6.51
CA GLY A 83 11.68 -14.52 6.99
C GLY A 83 12.88 -13.57 6.91
N ASN A 84 13.98 -14.06 6.36
CA ASN A 84 15.23 -13.29 6.16
C ASN A 84 15.19 -12.35 4.94
N ARG A 85 14.03 -12.15 4.30
CA ARG A 85 13.87 -11.29 3.12
C ARG A 85 13.74 -9.80 3.48
N ALA A 86 13.56 -9.48 4.76
CA ALA A 86 13.36 -8.13 5.24
C ALA A 86 13.93 -7.97 6.66
N GLU A 87 14.29 -6.74 7.00
CA GLU A 87 14.60 -6.35 8.37
C GLU A 87 13.38 -5.73 9.04
N PHE A 88 13.29 -5.81 10.37
CA PHE A 88 12.13 -5.38 11.13
C PHE A 88 12.52 -4.57 12.36
N GLN A 89 11.97 -3.36 12.47
CA GLN A 89 12.23 -2.43 13.54
C GLN A 89 10.95 -2.10 14.31
N LEU A 90 10.98 -2.24 15.64
CA LEU A 90 9.93 -1.70 16.50
C LEU A 90 10.14 -0.20 16.65
N GLY A 91 9.14 0.61 16.34
CA GLY A 91 9.25 2.05 16.43
C GLY A 91 7.95 2.78 16.18
N ARG A 92 7.95 4.08 16.46
CA ARG A 92 6.78 4.94 16.24
C ARG A 92 6.94 5.70 14.93
N PRO A 93 5.89 5.80 14.09
CA PRO A 93 5.98 6.49 12.81
C PRO A 93 6.20 8.00 12.98
N GLU A 94 5.87 8.58 14.14
CA GLU A 94 6.11 10.00 14.43
C GLU A 94 7.58 10.31 14.79
N HIS A 95 8.38 9.31 15.15
CA HIS A 95 9.78 9.46 15.58
C HIS A 95 10.57 8.22 15.14
N LEU A 96 11.09 8.25 13.92
CA LEU A 96 11.75 7.11 13.32
C LEU A 96 13.18 6.96 13.88
N PRO A 97 13.59 5.76 14.33
CA PRO A 97 14.92 5.52 14.92
C PRO A 97 16.00 5.34 13.84
N PHE A 98 15.98 6.20 12.83
CA PHE A 98 16.84 6.16 11.66
C PHE A 98 17.44 7.54 11.40
N ASP A 99 18.63 7.56 10.85
CA ASP A 99 19.34 8.78 10.49
C ASP A 99 18.68 9.47 9.28
N ASP A 100 19.04 10.73 9.06
CA ASP A 100 18.61 11.49 7.89
C ASP A 100 19.13 10.80 6.62
N GLU A 101 18.26 10.65 5.62
CA GLU A 101 18.59 10.06 4.32
C GLU A 101 19.17 8.62 4.37
N GLU A 102 18.92 7.88 5.45
CA GLU A 102 19.39 6.48 5.62
C GLU A 102 18.83 5.52 4.56
N PHE A 103 17.60 5.76 4.08
CA PHE A 103 16.96 4.95 3.06
C PHE A 103 16.91 5.67 1.71
N ASP A 104 17.05 4.95 0.60
CA ASP A 104 16.79 5.52 -0.71
C ASP A 104 15.32 5.95 -0.84
N TYR A 105 14.40 5.11 -0.35
CA TYR A 105 12.96 5.31 -0.46
C TYR A 105 12.22 5.03 0.85
N ALA A 106 11.07 5.68 1.02
CA ALA A 106 10.12 5.33 2.08
C ALA A 106 8.72 5.04 1.51
N ALA A 107 7.96 4.21 2.21
CA ALA A 107 6.57 3.88 1.90
C ALA A 107 5.68 4.13 3.11
N LEU A 108 4.50 4.71 2.86
CA LEU A 108 3.43 4.93 3.82
C LEU A 108 2.13 4.38 3.21
N LEU A 109 1.86 3.10 3.43
CA LEU A 109 0.78 2.38 2.75
C LEU A 109 -0.35 2.09 3.74
N THR A 110 -1.45 2.84 3.62
CA THR A 110 -2.63 2.79 4.51
C THR A 110 -2.33 3.13 5.98
N VAL A 111 -1.39 4.05 6.22
CA VAL A 111 -0.88 4.38 7.57
C VAL A 111 -1.40 5.74 8.05
N LEU A 112 -1.33 6.75 7.19
CA LEU A 112 -1.65 8.13 7.56
C LEU A 112 -3.11 8.32 8.00
N GLU A 113 -4.01 7.39 7.66
CA GLU A 113 -5.40 7.41 8.11
C GLU A 113 -5.59 7.09 9.59
N TYR A 114 -4.60 6.47 10.24
CA TYR A 114 -4.71 5.93 11.60
C TYR A 114 -3.86 6.68 12.64
N VAL A 115 -2.88 7.46 12.19
CA VAL A 115 -1.98 8.24 13.05
C VAL A 115 -2.64 9.52 13.54
N ASP A 116 -2.12 10.08 14.64
CA ASP A 116 -2.64 11.32 15.21
C ASP A 116 -2.24 12.54 14.38
N ASN A 117 -0.96 12.64 14.04
CA ASN A 117 -0.39 13.77 13.32
C ASN A 117 0.22 13.29 11.99
N PRO A 118 -0.56 13.20 10.90
CA PRO A 118 -0.05 12.71 9.61
C PRO A 118 1.03 13.61 9.02
N GLU A 119 1.03 14.90 9.33
CA GLU A 119 2.08 15.83 8.86
C GLU A 119 3.43 15.54 9.53
N ASP A 120 3.45 15.08 10.78
CA ASP A 120 4.69 14.71 11.49
C ASP A 120 5.28 13.41 10.96
N VAL A 121 4.44 12.39 10.77
CA VAL A 121 4.83 11.12 10.14
C VAL A 121 5.36 11.35 8.72
N LEU A 122 4.70 12.22 7.95
CA LEU A 122 5.16 12.57 6.61
C LEU A 122 6.51 13.29 6.64
N ARG A 123 6.75 14.14 7.63
CA ARG A 123 8.03 14.83 7.81
C ARG A 123 9.15 13.84 8.11
N GLU A 124 8.91 12.90 9.02
CA GLU A 124 9.87 11.83 9.33
C GLU A 124 10.14 10.93 8.11
N ALA A 125 9.10 10.52 7.38
CA ALA A 125 9.27 9.73 6.16
C ALA A 125 10.13 10.44 5.12
N ILE A 126 9.95 11.75 4.95
CA ILE A 126 10.77 12.59 4.07
C ILE A 126 12.19 12.76 4.60
N ARG A 127 12.39 12.85 5.93
CA ARG A 127 13.69 13.01 6.57
C ARG A 127 14.58 11.80 6.35
N VAL A 128 14.05 10.60 6.57
CA VAL A 128 14.82 9.33 6.45
C VAL A 128 14.99 8.89 5.00
N SER A 129 14.22 9.45 4.06
CA SER A 129 14.28 9.09 2.64
C SER A 129 15.14 10.07 1.82
N HIS A 130 16.11 9.56 1.07
CA HIS A 130 16.95 10.35 0.20
C HIS A 130 16.26 10.72 -1.13
N ARG A 131 15.62 9.76 -1.81
CA ARG A 131 15.16 9.92 -3.22
C ARG A 131 13.66 10.12 -3.38
N GLY A 132 12.84 9.51 -2.53
CA GLY A 132 11.39 9.68 -2.63
C GLY A 132 10.55 8.87 -1.66
N VAL A 133 9.28 9.23 -1.60
CA VAL A 133 8.28 8.63 -0.72
C VAL A 133 7.05 8.23 -1.52
N ILE A 134 6.57 7.00 -1.35
CA ILE A 134 5.30 6.52 -1.93
C ILE A 134 4.25 6.43 -0.83
N ILE A 135 3.09 7.03 -1.07
CA ILE A 135 1.98 7.07 -0.13
C ILE A 135 0.76 6.42 -0.78
N GLY A 136 0.20 5.42 -0.13
CA GLY A 136 -1.05 4.79 -0.52
C GLY A 136 -2.11 5.03 0.55
N PHE A 137 -3.30 5.49 0.17
CA PHE A 137 -4.37 5.74 1.14
C PHE A 137 -5.75 5.64 0.50
N MET A 138 -6.74 5.36 1.35
CA MET A 138 -8.15 5.36 0.94
C MET A 138 -8.69 6.78 0.89
N ASN A 139 -9.19 7.16 -0.28
CA ASN A 139 -9.66 8.51 -0.58
C ASN A 139 -11.05 8.76 0.00
N SER A 140 -11.16 9.82 0.80
CA SER A 140 -12.41 10.16 1.50
C SER A 140 -13.52 10.71 0.58
N PHE A 141 -13.18 11.16 -0.63
CA PHE A 141 -14.14 11.66 -1.62
C PHE A 141 -14.63 10.59 -2.61
N SER A 142 -14.25 9.34 -2.40
CA SER A 142 -14.64 8.25 -3.29
C SER A 142 -16.10 7.82 -3.10
N LEU A 143 -16.70 7.27 -4.15
CA LEU A 143 -18.04 6.66 -4.08
C LEU A 143 -18.08 5.53 -3.05
N TYR A 144 -16.98 4.79 -2.89
CA TYR A 144 -16.77 3.83 -1.81
C TYR A 144 -17.03 4.47 -0.44
N GLN A 145 -16.37 5.58 -0.14
CA GLN A 145 -16.48 6.24 1.15
C GLN A 145 -17.89 6.84 1.37
N ILE A 146 -18.49 7.40 0.31
CA ILE A 146 -19.84 7.96 0.36
C ILE A 146 -20.88 6.86 0.62
N GLN A 147 -20.83 5.76 -0.14
CA GLN A 147 -21.74 4.62 0.04
C GLN A 147 -21.57 3.99 1.43
N ARG A 148 -20.34 3.88 1.92
CA ARG A 148 -20.06 3.37 3.27
C ARG A 148 -20.52 4.29 4.39
N ARG A 149 -20.55 5.62 4.20
CA ARG A 149 -21.16 6.53 5.18
C ARG A 149 -22.68 6.34 5.30
N LEU A 150 -23.31 5.82 4.25
CA LEU A 150 -24.75 5.54 4.22
C LEU A 150 -25.14 4.18 4.81
N HIS A 151 -24.20 3.23 4.94
CA HIS A 151 -24.43 1.89 5.50
C HIS A 151 -23.66 1.72 6.83
N ARG A 152 -24.27 1.11 7.86
CA ARG A 152 -23.77 1.12 9.26
C ARG A 152 -22.29 0.67 9.40
N PRO A 153 -21.50 1.27 10.31
CA PRO A 153 -20.06 1.06 10.38
C PRO A 153 -19.69 -0.33 10.94
N THR A 154 -18.88 -1.09 10.21
CA THR A 154 -18.20 -2.32 10.65
C THR A 154 -16.98 -2.03 11.55
N LEU A 155 -16.52 -3.04 12.31
CA LEU A 155 -15.42 -2.99 13.30
C LEU A 155 -14.11 -2.33 12.80
N GLU A 156 -13.77 -2.47 11.51
CA GLU A 156 -12.64 -1.79 10.84
C GLU A 156 -12.57 -0.27 11.10
N TYR A 157 -13.72 0.37 11.32
CA TYR A 157 -13.86 1.82 11.16
C TYR A 157 -13.70 2.62 12.46
N ARG A 158 -13.55 1.98 13.62
CA ARG A 158 -13.47 2.68 14.91
C ARG A 158 -12.14 3.41 15.15
N HIS A 159 -11.16 3.25 14.26
CA HIS A 159 -9.79 3.76 14.48
C HIS A 159 -9.24 4.68 13.40
N ARG A 160 -9.98 4.93 12.30
CA ARG A 160 -9.58 5.91 11.30
C ARG A 160 -9.77 7.32 11.85
N ARG A 161 -8.67 8.02 12.14
CA ARG A 161 -8.68 9.36 12.77
C ARG A 161 -8.88 10.48 11.75
N HIS A 162 -8.48 10.25 10.49
CA HIS A 162 -8.46 11.31 9.47
C HIS A 162 -9.21 10.94 8.18
N ASN A 163 -9.93 11.92 7.64
CA ASN A 163 -10.49 11.86 6.28
C ASN A 163 -9.47 12.39 5.28
N LEU A 164 -8.49 11.57 4.89
CA LEU A 164 -7.49 11.94 3.91
C LEU A 164 -8.09 12.07 2.50
N ASN A 165 -7.61 13.09 1.80
CA ASN A 165 -7.88 13.33 0.38
C ASN A 165 -6.62 13.91 -0.27
N PHE A 166 -6.55 13.84 -1.60
CA PHE A 166 -5.40 14.31 -2.37
C PHE A 166 -4.99 15.74 -2.00
N TRP A 167 -5.94 16.68 -1.89
CA TRP A 167 -5.64 18.09 -1.65
C TRP A 167 -5.04 18.34 -0.27
N SER A 168 -5.57 17.67 0.75
CA SER A 168 -5.02 17.74 2.11
C SER A 168 -3.57 17.25 2.15
N LEU A 169 -3.30 16.09 1.55
CA LEU A 169 -1.96 15.50 1.53
C LEU A 169 -1.01 16.34 0.69
N ALA A 170 -1.42 16.77 -0.51
CA ALA A 170 -0.61 17.59 -1.39
C ALA A 170 -0.32 18.99 -0.79
N ARG A 171 -1.15 19.48 0.14
CA ARG A 171 -0.88 20.70 0.91
C ARG A 171 0.16 20.44 2.01
N MET A 172 0.05 19.33 2.75
CA MET A 172 1.05 18.92 3.74
C MET A 172 2.42 18.77 3.11
N VAL A 173 2.52 18.03 1.99
CA VAL A 173 3.79 17.83 1.27
C VAL A 173 4.38 19.17 0.82
N ARG A 174 3.56 20.09 0.29
CA ARG A 174 4.05 21.42 -0.14
C ARG A 174 4.55 22.28 1.01
N ARG A 175 4.05 22.12 2.24
CA ARG A 175 4.59 22.81 3.42
C ARG A 175 5.95 22.25 3.82
N ILE A 176 6.11 20.93 3.77
CA ILE A 176 7.34 20.24 4.20
C ILE A 176 8.44 20.35 3.13
N ARG A 177 8.11 20.11 1.85
CA ARG A 177 9.03 20.17 0.71
C ARG A 177 8.37 20.90 -0.48
N PRO A 178 8.42 22.25 -0.52
CA PRO A 178 7.77 23.04 -1.58
C PRO A 178 8.23 22.71 -3.01
N LYS A 179 9.46 22.22 -3.17
CA LYS A 179 10.07 21.90 -4.47
C LYS A 179 9.93 20.43 -4.89
N ALA A 180 9.26 19.59 -4.09
CA ALA A 180 9.12 18.17 -4.42
C ALA A 180 8.25 17.97 -5.67
N THR A 181 8.61 16.98 -6.49
CA THR A 181 7.79 16.59 -7.64
C THR A 181 6.71 15.61 -7.16
N LEU A 182 5.46 15.90 -7.50
CA LEU A 182 4.32 15.08 -7.10
C LEU A 182 3.71 14.37 -8.31
N SER A 183 3.62 13.05 -8.23
CA SER A 183 2.89 12.22 -9.20
C SER A 183 1.82 11.42 -8.48
N PHE A 184 0.59 11.44 -8.97
CA PHE A 184 -0.49 10.69 -8.34
C PHE A 184 -1.40 10.02 -9.35
N ARG A 185 -2.07 8.96 -8.90
CA ARG A 185 -3.10 8.24 -9.64
C ARG A 185 -4.12 7.67 -8.66
N SER A 186 -5.34 7.43 -9.12
CA SER A 186 -6.36 6.73 -8.34
C SER A 186 -6.98 5.57 -9.12
N VAL A 187 -7.49 4.57 -8.41
CA VAL A 187 -8.10 3.34 -8.94
C VAL A 187 -9.38 3.00 -8.17
N LEU A 188 -10.13 1.99 -8.63
CA LEU A 188 -11.37 1.53 -8.00
C LEU A 188 -12.43 2.64 -7.98
N LEU A 189 -12.86 3.07 -9.16
CA LEU A 189 -13.82 4.18 -9.34
C LEU A 189 -15.24 3.82 -8.88
N GLY A 190 -15.63 2.57 -9.06
CA GLY A 190 -16.95 2.04 -8.73
C GLY A 190 -17.06 1.58 -7.27
N PRO A 191 -18.29 1.27 -6.83
CA PRO A 191 -18.57 0.76 -5.48
C PRO A 191 -18.01 -0.68 -5.24
N PRO A 192 -17.83 -1.14 -3.98
CA PRO A 192 -17.21 -2.43 -3.64
C PRO A 192 -17.77 -3.64 -4.37
N ASN A 193 -19.09 -3.71 -4.52
CA ASN A 193 -19.78 -4.80 -5.19
C ASN A 193 -19.41 -4.94 -6.68
N THR A 194 -18.75 -3.93 -7.26
CA THR A 194 -18.26 -3.90 -8.64
C THR A 194 -16.78 -4.26 -8.78
N TRP A 195 -16.06 -4.50 -7.67
CA TRP A 195 -14.63 -4.83 -7.66
C TRP A 195 -14.39 -6.29 -8.03
N LYS A 196 -14.76 -6.65 -9.25
CA LYS A 196 -14.65 -8.00 -9.81
C LYS A 196 -13.91 -7.92 -11.13
N LYS A 197 -13.25 -9.02 -11.51
CA LYS A 197 -12.43 -9.03 -12.73
C LYS A 197 -13.29 -9.01 -13.99
N GLU A 198 -14.50 -9.54 -13.91
CA GLU A 198 -15.42 -9.73 -15.01
C GLU A 198 -16.23 -8.46 -15.34
N GLY A 199 -16.59 -8.31 -16.61
CA GLY A 199 -17.51 -7.27 -17.08
C GLY A 199 -16.90 -5.87 -17.26
N LEU A 200 -17.77 -4.90 -17.58
CA LEU A 200 -17.38 -3.51 -17.85
C LEU A 200 -16.77 -2.85 -16.61
N TRP A 201 -17.34 -3.12 -15.44
CA TRP A 201 -16.84 -2.60 -14.16
C TRP A 201 -15.42 -3.07 -13.83
N GLY A 202 -15.06 -4.31 -14.17
CA GLY A 202 -13.69 -4.80 -14.00
C GLY A 202 -12.65 -4.01 -14.82
N LYS A 203 -13.04 -3.46 -15.97
CA LYS A 203 -12.18 -2.57 -16.76
C LYS A 203 -12.13 -1.16 -16.16
N ILE A 204 -13.28 -0.60 -15.81
CA ILE A 204 -13.40 0.74 -15.21
C ILE A 204 -12.63 0.82 -13.89
N ASN A 205 -12.75 -0.19 -13.03
CA ASN A 205 -12.09 -0.21 -11.71
C ASN A 205 -10.58 -0.41 -11.80
N SER A 206 -10.09 -1.01 -12.89
CA SER A 206 -8.65 -1.15 -13.17
C SER A 206 -8.03 0.09 -13.81
N LEU A 207 -8.84 1.07 -14.23
CA LEU A 207 -8.35 2.27 -14.88
C LEU A 207 -7.63 3.15 -13.87
N GLN A 208 -6.33 3.38 -14.11
CA GLN A 208 -5.53 4.31 -13.31
C GLN A 208 -5.77 5.72 -13.80
N THR A 209 -6.58 6.49 -13.08
CA THR A 209 -6.97 7.83 -13.49
C THR A 209 -6.05 8.90 -12.90
N PRO A 210 -5.79 10.01 -13.62
CA PRO A 210 -5.11 11.18 -13.07
C PRO A 210 -6.04 12.06 -12.22
N LEU A 211 -7.29 11.64 -11.99
CA LEU A 211 -8.26 12.38 -11.18
C LEU A 211 -8.33 11.76 -9.78
N PRO A 212 -8.48 12.53 -8.69
CA PRO A 212 -8.51 12.01 -7.33
C PRO A 212 -9.92 11.51 -6.94
N ILE A 213 -10.51 10.63 -7.76
CA ILE A 213 -11.91 10.18 -7.63
C ILE A 213 -12.06 8.70 -7.27
N GLY A 214 -11.01 7.89 -7.47
CA GLY A 214 -11.00 6.48 -7.08
C GLY A 214 -11.02 6.27 -5.57
N ALA A 215 -11.44 5.06 -5.16
CA ALA A 215 -11.45 4.64 -3.76
C ALA A 215 -10.04 4.59 -3.16
N TYR A 216 -9.06 4.16 -3.94
CA TYR A 216 -7.67 4.11 -3.52
C TYR A 216 -6.84 5.12 -4.32
N LEU A 217 -5.96 5.84 -3.63
CA LEU A 217 -5.08 6.84 -4.22
C LEU A 217 -3.63 6.57 -3.85
N GLY A 218 -2.76 6.61 -4.86
CA GLY A 218 -1.32 6.58 -4.70
C GLY A 218 -0.73 7.95 -5.02
N LEU A 219 0.14 8.45 -4.15
CA LEU A 219 0.92 9.67 -4.33
C LEU A 219 2.40 9.35 -4.17
N CYS A 220 3.17 9.58 -5.22
CA CYS A 220 4.62 9.51 -5.23
C CYS A 220 5.19 10.93 -5.10
N ILE A 221 6.13 11.09 -4.17
CA ILE A 221 6.88 12.32 -3.89
C ILE A 221 8.33 12.02 -4.27
N ASP A 222 8.83 12.68 -5.31
CA ASP A 222 10.26 12.62 -5.62
C ASP A 222 10.94 13.85 -5.02
N THR A 223 11.93 13.61 -4.15
CA THR A 223 12.73 14.65 -3.48
C THR A 223 13.88 15.12 -4.37
N MET A 224 14.30 14.27 -5.31
CA MET A 224 15.34 14.54 -6.30
C MET A 224 14.73 14.74 -7.70
N PRO A 225 15.36 15.57 -8.57
CA PRO A 225 14.95 15.68 -9.96
C PRO A 225 15.03 14.32 -10.65
N ARG A 226 13.97 13.94 -11.37
CA ARG A 226 13.94 12.70 -12.15
C ARG A 226 14.99 12.79 -13.26
N VAL A 227 16.00 11.93 -13.23
CA VAL A 227 16.81 11.66 -14.42
C VAL A 227 15.92 10.86 -15.38
N PRO A 228 15.68 11.31 -16.62
CA PRO A 228 14.85 10.58 -17.56
C PRO A 228 15.51 9.24 -17.91
N LEU A 229 15.09 8.18 -17.23
CA LEU A 229 15.41 6.81 -17.59
C LEU A 229 14.35 6.32 -18.57
N THR A 230 14.77 5.67 -19.66
CA THR A 230 13.83 4.98 -20.56
C THR A 230 13.10 3.91 -19.76
N PRO A 231 11.76 3.98 -19.60
CA PRO A 231 11.04 2.99 -18.82
C PRO A 231 11.09 1.65 -19.54
N LEU A 232 11.97 0.76 -19.09
CA LEU A 232 11.89 -0.65 -19.44
C LEU A 232 10.66 -1.22 -18.74
N LEU A 233 9.57 -1.40 -19.49
CA LEU A 233 8.39 -2.14 -19.05
C LEU A 233 8.81 -3.58 -18.71
N LEU A 234 9.16 -3.81 -17.46
CA LEU A 234 9.41 -5.13 -16.92
C LEU A 234 8.09 -5.90 -16.94
N ARG A 235 8.07 -7.02 -17.68
CA ARG A 235 7.15 -8.12 -17.38
C ARG A 235 7.48 -8.59 -15.97
N ALA A 236 6.80 -8.04 -14.96
CA ALA A 236 6.84 -8.63 -13.63
C ALA A 236 6.53 -10.12 -13.79
N LYS A 237 7.44 -10.99 -13.34
CA LYS A 237 7.19 -12.44 -13.35
C LYS A 237 5.86 -12.66 -12.66
N GLU A 238 5.00 -13.51 -13.24
CA GLU A 238 3.65 -13.80 -12.71
C GLU A 238 3.66 -14.08 -11.19
N LYS A 239 4.76 -14.58 -10.64
CA LYS A 239 4.99 -14.75 -9.19
C LYS A 239 4.72 -13.49 -8.34
N ALA A 240 5.08 -12.29 -8.81
CA ALA A 240 4.81 -11.04 -8.07
C ALA A 240 3.32 -10.65 -8.05
N PHE A 241 2.54 -11.13 -9.01
CA PHE A 241 1.07 -11.00 -9.02
C PHE A 241 0.37 -12.17 -8.30
N LYS A 242 1.07 -13.29 -8.12
CA LYS A 242 0.58 -14.50 -7.45
C LYS A 242 0.75 -14.49 -5.92
N VAL A 243 1.26 -13.41 -5.33
CA VAL A 243 1.42 -13.26 -3.86
C VAL A 243 0.12 -13.59 -3.11
N TYR A 244 -1.06 -13.28 -3.70
CA TYR A 244 -2.34 -13.65 -3.11
C TYR A 244 -2.89 -15.03 -3.48
N THR A 245 -2.48 -15.61 -4.61
CA THR A 245 -2.88 -16.99 -4.96
C THR A 245 -2.15 -18.05 -4.15
N GLY A 246 -1.01 -17.73 -3.53
CA GLY A 246 -0.30 -18.62 -2.61
C GLY A 246 -0.82 -18.61 -1.16
N LEU A 247 -1.82 -17.79 -0.85
CA LEU A 247 -2.45 -17.67 0.48
C LEU A 247 -3.81 -18.37 0.57
N GLN A 248 -4.28 -19.00 -0.51
CA GLN A 248 -5.36 -19.97 -0.34
C GLN A 248 -4.75 -21.21 0.31
N PRO A 249 -5.25 -21.68 1.48
CA PRO A 249 -4.94 -23.03 1.90
C PRO A 249 -5.29 -23.95 0.74
N GLU A 250 -4.45 -24.92 0.43
CA GLU A 250 -4.74 -25.91 -0.61
C GLU A 250 -6.16 -26.43 -0.38
N ALA A 251 -7.09 -25.92 -1.16
CA ALA A 251 -8.47 -26.35 -1.10
C ALA A 251 -8.45 -27.77 -1.65
N SER A 252 -8.32 -28.73 -0.72
CA SER A 252 -8.85 -30.07 -0.81
C SER A 252 -8.71 -30.68 -2.21
N ARG A 253 -7.52 -31.22 -2.49
CA ARG A 253 -7.39 -32.37 -3.39
C ARG A 253 -8.00 -33.60 -2.71
N GLU A 254 -9.31 -33.59 -2.53
CA GLU A 254 -10.09 -34.78 -2.18
C GLU A 254 -11.30 -34.85 -3.11
N GLY A 255 -11.40 -35.98 -3.82
CA GLY A 255 -12.65 -36.46 -4.38
C GLY A 255 -13.04 -35.94 -5.75
N ALA A 256 -12.30 -36.29 -6.80
CA ALA A 256 -12.94 -36.51 -8.08
C ALA A 256 -13.72 -37.84 -7.99
N PRO A 257 -15.06 -37.86 -8.10
CA PRO A 257 -15.77 -39.12 -8.24
C PRO A 257 -15.50 -39.65 -9.65
N SER A 258 -14.75 -40.75 -9.72
CA SER A 258 -14.83 -41.65 -10.87
C SER A 258 -16.28 -42.11 -10.98
N ARG A 259 -16.97 -41.69 -12.04
CA ARG A 259 -18.23 -42.30 -12.43
C ARG A 259 -18.02 -43.20 -13.64
N PRO A 260 -18.74 -44.35 -13.65
CA PRO A 260 -18.48 -45.52 -14.48
C PRO A 260 -18.80 -45.31 -15.97
#